data_AF-S5M2M2-F1
#
_entry.id   AF-S5M2M2-F1
#
_cell.length_a   1.000
_cell.length_b   1.000
_cell.length_c   1.000
_cell.angle_alpha   90.00
_cell.angle_beta   90.00
_cell.angle_gamma   90.00
#
_symmetry.space_group_name_H-M   'P 1'
#
loop_
_entity.id
_entity.type
_entity.pdbx_description
1 polymer ?
#
loop_
_entity_poly.entity_id
_entity_poly.type
_entity_poly.pdbx_seq_one_letter_code
_entity_poly.pdbx_strand_id
1 'polypeptide(L)'
;MQNETYAVIEITKKYIKFAVGKYKKNMGLKVVFKEREKTKNSWLTEKNDIVDTNIVSHRLNKMINKYESMFKEKIKRVSVIYPTASMQIKDSSSSLYIDNPDKIIRKEHLTILCKDAKRVVFEDNLVFANMKPYEFRINNSQSFANMPYGAKAELVSMNAKVYAAERHVVDSFNKVLKSLELETITASSQMFTLAKQCGDGLNFRNTFALINWDWDSIDIGFFSRETLVKKEVINFGIKDIIENLSAKMYSKFDIADKYIFKLLDFSSNRLDNNVMYRKYIASERKIFELKAIDLKHMLLEELNAVIDKSDVLISREMNNIRNFKVYHTGKITEIAGFEKILLRSNYKNISEIYYSLVTGASQIWTTSLCGMMKHLHLTNKNLKEIKTSTEIYLNSEHPANRVEAQQMVYPNQVRPNQHLQQTQQFRPNVQQNYQQSNQYSPQMMVQQNYQKNENYLKNGIINTQTNKQ
;
A
#
# COMPACT_ATOMS: atom_id res chain seq x y z
N MET A 1 18.99 20.38 0.50
CA MET A 1 18.01 19.48 -0.15
C MET A 1 17.32 18.70 0.95
N GLN A 2 16.06 18.98 1.26
CA GLN A 2 15.37 18.36 2.40
C GLN A 2 15.11 16.87 2.12
N ASN A 3 15.55 16.01 3.03
CA ASN A 3 15.30 14.57 2.97
C ASN A 3 14.14 14.29 3.92
N GLU A 4 13.01 13.85 3.38
CA GLU A 4 11.86 13.51 4.20
C GLU A 4 12.03 12.10 4.78
N THR A 5 11.96 11.95 6.10
CA THR A 5 12.13 10.67 6.79
C THR A 5 10.77 10.14 7.24
N TYR A 6 10.43 8.92 6.84
CA TYR A 6 9.14 8.29 7.15
C TYR A 6 9.35 6.94 7.81
N ALA A 7 8.94 6.83 9.08
CA ALA A 7 8.95 5.62 9.88
C ALA A 7 7.54 5.04 9.98
N VAL A 8 7.41 3.74 9.75
CA VAL A 8 6.12 3.04 9.70
C VAL A 8 6.16 1.80 10.57
N ILE A 9 5.09 1.59 11.33
CA ILE A 9 4.85 0.39 12.14
C ILE A 9 3.65 -0.36 11.57
N GLU A 10 3.80 -1.67 11.41
CA GLU A 10 2.70 -2.60 11.15
C GLU A 10 2.83 -3.78 12.10
N ILE A 11 1.76 -4.11 12.81
CA ILE A 11 1.68 -5.30 13.65
C ILE A 11 0.61 -6.19 13.04
N THR A 12 1.00 -7.39 12.66
CA THR A 12 0.09 -8.47 12.26
C THR A 12 0.10 -9.56 13.31
N LYS A 13 -0.82 -10.53 13.22
CA LYS A 13 -0.83 -11.68 14.14
C LYS A 13 0.55 -12.34 14.26
N LYS A 14 1.30 -12.46 13.15
CA LYS A 14 2.59 -13.17 13.15
C LYS A 14 3.84 -12.29 13.29
N TYR A 15 3.77 -11.02 12.87
CA TYR A 15 4.95 -10.16 12.79
C TYR A 15 4.72 -8.76 13.36
N ILE A 16 5.70 -8.26 14.11
CA ILE A 16 5.92 -6.82 14.27
C ILE A 16 6.86 -6.40 13.14
N LYS A 17 6.50 -5.36 12.39
CA LYS A 17 7.29 -4.83 11.29
C LYS A 17 7.54 -3.34 11.52
N PHE A 18 8.78 -2.92 11.34
CA PHE A 18 9.20 -1.53 11.43
C PHE A 18 10.11 -1.21 10.25
N ALA A 19 9.86 -0.10 9.57
CA ALA A 19 10.73 0.37 8.50
C ALA A 19 10.83 1.88 8.48
N VAL A 20 12.00 2.37 8.06
CA VAL A 20 12.26 3.78 7.83
C VAL A 20 12.69 4.00 6.39
N GLY A 21 11.95 4.85 5.69
CA GLY A 21 12.26 5.29 4.34
C GLY A 21 12.66 6.76 4.30
N LYS A 22 13.56 7.09 3.38
CA LYS A 22 13.91 8.48 3.04
C LYS A 22 13.41 8.79 1.64
N TYR A 23 12.62 9.86 1.51
CA TYR A 23 12.16 10.35 0.22
C TYR A 23 13.05 11.51 -0.22
N LYS A 24 13.52 11.46 -1.47
CA LYS A 24 14.22 12.58 -2.12
C LYS A 24 13.58 12.87 -3.47
N LYS A 25 13.37 14.16 -3.77
CA LYS A 25 12.68 14.65 -4.98
C LYS A 25 13.10 13.95 -6.29
N ASN A 26 14.40 13.69 -6.46
CA ASN A 26 14.94 13.09 -7.69
C ASN A 26 15.23 11.58 -7.59
N MET A 27 15.08 10.97 -6.41
CA MET A 27 15.41 9.55 -6.20
C MET A 27 14.21 8.71 -5.76
N GLY A 28 13.08 9.37 -5.47
CA GLY A 28 11.90 8.72 -4.91
C GLY A 28 12.14 8.22 -3.48
N LEU A 29 11.32 7.25 -3.08
CA LEU A 29 11.42 6.57 -1.79
C LEU A 29 12.55 5.54 -1.82
N LYS A 30 13.40 5.54 -0.80
CA LYS A 30 14.32 4.44 -0.50
C LYS A 30 14.14 3.97 0.94
N VAL A 31 14.02 2.67 1.16
CA VAL A 31 13.99 2.11 2.51
C VAL A 31 15.43 1.94 2.99
N VAL A 32 15.79 2.70 4.02
CA VAL A 32 17.16 2.74 4.57
C VAL A 32 17.31 1.83 5.79
N PHE A 33 16.20 1.50 6.45
CA PHE A 33 16.17 0.59 7.59
C PHE A 33 14.87 -0.19 7.60
N LYS A 34 14.94 -1.46 7.97
CA LYS A 34 13.77 -2.32 8.17
C LYS A 34 14.12 -3.46 9.11
N GLU A 35 13.22 -3.76 10.03
CA GLU A 35 13.27 -4.96 10.86
C GLU A 35 11.88 -5.59 10.94
N ARG A 36 11.86 -6.90 11.15
CA ARG A 36 10.65 -7.63 11.49
C ARG A 36 10.95 -8.65 12.57
N GLU A 37 10.01 -8.85 13.48
CA GLU A 37 10.11 -9.87 14.53
C GLU A 37 8.93 -10.83 14.45
N LYS A 38 9.25 -12.11 14.28
CA LYS A 38 8.28 -13.21 14.23
C LYS A 38 8.02 -13.70 15.65
N THR A 39 6.76 -13.95 15.99
CA THR A 39 6.41 -14.69 17.22
C THR A 39 6.04 -16.15 16.91
N LYS A 40 6.21 -17.05 17.87
CA LYS A 40 5.64 -18.41 17.77
C LYS A 40 4.12 -18.38 17.98
N ASN A 41 3.66 -17.55 18.90
CA ASN A 41 2.24 -17.35 19.23
C ASN A 41 1.64 -16.31 18.26
N SER A 42 0.79 -15.43 18.79
CA SER A 42 0.25 -14.27 18.06
C SER A 42 0.58 -12.97 18.80
N TRP A 43 0.89 -11.91 18.05
CA TRP A 43 0.99 -10.55 18.56
C TRP A 43 -0.37 -9.89 18.74
N LEU A 44 -1.38 -10.38 18.02
CA LEU A 44 -2.74 -9.86 18.05
C LEU A 44 -3.75 -10.92 18.51
N THR A 45 -4.82 -10.50 19.18
CA THR A 45 -5.97 -11.35 19.50
C THR A 45 -6.77 -11.67 18.23
N GLU A 46 -7.78 -12.54 18.35
CA GLU A 46 -8.75 -12.77 17.25
C GLU A 46 -9.55 -11.50 16.90
N LYS A 47 -9.72 -10.58 17.87
CA LYS A 47 -10.30 -9.25 17.66
C LYS A 47 -9.27 -8.21 17.19
N ASN A 48 -8.06 -8.63 16.85
CA ASN A 48 -6.97 -7.79 16.37
C ASN A 48 -6.41 -6.77 17.38
N ASP A 49 -6.69 -6.93 18.67
CA ASP A 49 -6.03 -6.16 19.73
C ASP A 49 -4.61 -6.64 19.95
N ILE A 50 -3.69 -5.76 20.35
CA ILE A 50 -2.35 -6.18 20.79
C ILE A 50 -2.46 -7.02 22.06
N VAL A 51 -1.95 -8.27 22.02
CA VAL A 51 -2.03 -9.25 23.11
C VAL A 51 -1.32 -8.74 24.37
N ASP A 52 -0.08 -8.30 24.23
CA ASP A 52 0.73 -7.75 25.32
C ASP A 52 1.42 -6.47 24.85
N THR A 53 0.86 -5.33 25.26
CA THR A 53 1.38 -4.01 24.91
C THR A 53 2.79 -3.77 25.45
N ASN A 54 3.17 -4.33 26.59
CA ASN A 54 4.50 -4.12 27.18
C ASN A 54 5.58 -4.85 26.38
N ILE A 55 5.32 -6.12 26.03
CA ILE A 55 6.26 -6.92 25.22
C ILE A 55 6.42 -6.27 23.84
N VAL A 56 5.31 -5.88 23.19
CA VAL A 56 5.35 -5.23 21.88
C VAL A 56 6.10 -3.90 21.94
N SER A 57 5.87 -3.08 22.98
CA SER A 57 6.60 -1.84 23.22
C SER A 57 8.11 -2.10 23.33
N HIS A 58 8.52 -3.09 24.13
CA HIS A 58 9.94 -3.45 24.28
C HIS A 58 10.58 -3.87 22.95
N ARG A 59 9.88 -4.66 22.13
CA ARG A 59 10.38 -5.09 20.82
C ARG A 59 10.52 -3.92 19.85
N LEU A 60 9.51 -3.07 19.76
CA LEU A 60 9.55 -1.87 18.92
C LEU A 60 10.63 -0.89 19.38
N ASN A 61 10.79 -0.68 20.69
CA ASN A 61 11.85 0.16 21.24
C ASN A 61 13.23 -0.32 20.80
N LYS A 62 13.48 -1.64 20.82
CA LYS A 62 14.73 -2.21 20.31
C LYS A 62 14.94 -1.94 18.82
N MET A 63 13.91 -2.11 17.99
CA MET A 63 13.99 -1.84 16.55
C MET A 63 14.26 -0.35 16.26
N ILE A 64 13.60 0.54 17.00
CA ILE A 64 13.78 1.99 16.90
C ILE A 64 15.18 2.38 17.34
N ASN A 65 15.62 1.97 18.53
CA ASN A 65 16.95 2.32 19.07
C ASN A 65 18.09 1.86 18.15
N LYS A 66 17.94 0.73 17.44
CA LYS A 66 18.91 0.31 16.42
C LYS A 66 18.97 1.29 15.24
N TYR A 67 17.82 1.75 14.74
CA TYR A 67 17.78 2.79 13.72
C TYR A 67 18.44 4.08 14.24
N GLU A 68 18.02 4.57 15.40
CA GLU A 68 18.52 5.83 15.96
C GLU A 68 20.03 5.78 16.22
N SER A 69 20.54 4.64 16.68
CA SER A 69 21.97 4.43 16.90
C SER A 69 22.77 4.41 15.59
N MET A 70 22.21 3.83 14.53
CA MET A 70 22.84 3.69 13.21
C MET A 70 22.84 5.01 12.42
N PHE A 71 21.73 5.75 12.45
CA PHE A 71 21.54 6.96 11.65
C PHE A 71 21.72 8.26 12.44
N LYS A 72 21.87 8.19 13.77
CA LYS A 72 21.97 9.35 14.67
C LYS A 72 20.78 10.32 14.53
N GLU A 73 19.60 9.77 14.28
CA GLU A 73 18.34 10.51 14.09
C GLU A 73 17.28 9.95 15.02
N LYS A 74 16.65 10.79 15.85
CA LYS A 74 15.57 10.37 16.76
C LYS A 74 14.22 10.30 16.03
N ILE A 75 13.52 9.19 16.14
CA ILE A 75 12.14 9.02 15.69
C ILE A 75 11.22 9.61 16.75
N LYS A 76 10.53 10.68 16.40
CA LYS A 76 9.52 11.34 17.26
C LYS A 76 8.11 10.90 16.91
N ARG A 77 7.95 10.36 15.70
CA ARG A 77 6.67 10.25 15.01
C ARG A 77 6.64 9.05 14.08
N VAL A 78 5.52 8.33 14.05
CA VAL A 78 5.36 7.13 13.21
C VAL A 78 4.00 7.12 12.50
N SER A 79 3.96 6.49 11.33
CA SER A 79 2.69 6.09 10.71
C SER A 79 2.35 4.67 11.11
N VAL A 80 1.06 4.38 11.27
CA VAL A 80 0.58 3.08 11.77
C VAL A 80 -0.30 2.40 10.75
N ILE A 81 -0.03 1.12 10.48
CA ILE A 81 -0.87 0.28 9.63
C ILE A 81 -1.69 -0.65 10.52
N TYR A 82 -3.02 -0.50 10.45
CA TYR A 82 -3.96 -1.38 11.15
C TYR A 82 -4.32 -2.62 10.29
N PRO A 83 -4.63 -3.76 10.91
CA PRO A 83 -5.14 -4.94 10.20
C PRO A 83 -6.37 -4.62 9.35
N THR A 84 -6.51 -5.27 8.19
CA THR A 84 -7.66 -5.04 7.28
C THR A 84 -9.00 -5.38 7.95
N ALA A 85 -9.01 -6.39 8.80
CA ALA A 85 -10.20 -6.86 9.51
C ALA A 85 -10.81 -5.78 10.42
N SER A 86 -9.99 -4.96 11.09
CA SER A 86 -10.45 -3.92 12.02
C SER A 86 -11.04 -2.68 11.36
N MET A 87 -11.04 -2.61 10.02
CA MET A 87 -11.58 -1.49 9.26
C MET A 87 -13.00 -1.78 8.78
N GLN A 88 -13.88 -0.79 8.92
CA GLN A 88 -15.22 -0.76 8.35
C GLN A 88 -15.32 0.34 7.29
N ILE A 89 -16.14 0.10 6.27
CA ILE A 89 -16.45 1.07 5.21
C ILE A 89 -17.95 1.37 5.33
N LYS A 90 -18.30 2.60 5.66
CA LYS A 90 -19.69 3.07 5.73
C LYS A 90 -19.98 4.00 4.56
N ASP A 91 -21.13 3.82 3.92
CA ASP A 91 -21.67 4.80 2.99
C ASP A 91 -22.29 5.96 3.75
N SER A 92 -21.98 7.17 3.31
CA SER A 92 -22.51 8.39 3.91
C SER A 92 -23.00 9.35 2.83
N SER A 93 -24.19 9.90 3.07
CA SER A 93 -24.78 10.96 2.26
C SER A 93 -25.00 12.17 3.16
N SER A 94 -24.53 13.32 2.72
CA SER A 94 -24.67 14.59 3.43
C SER A 94 -25.17 15.65 2.46
N SER A 95 -26.00 16.57 2.94
CA SER A 95 -26.61 17.61 2.12
C SER A 95 -26.62 18.93 2.86
N LEU A 96 -26.40 20.02 2.13
CA LEU A 96 -26.28 21.36 2.67
C LEU A 96 -26.99 22.37 1.77
N TYR A 97 -27.86 23.18 2.38
CA TYR A 97 -28.43 24.35 1.71
C TYR A 97 -27.38 25.47 1.62
N ILE A 98 -27.27 26.06 0.45
CA ILE A 98 -26.33 27.15 0.20
C ILE A 98 -26.97 28.46 0.66
N ASP A 99 -26.49 29.01 1.77
CA ASP A 99 -27.10 30.17 2.42
C ASP A 99 -26.31 31.48 2.30
N ASN A 100 -25.44 31.57 1.30
CA ASN A 100 -24.80 32.84 0.95
C ASN A 100 -25.67 33.65 -0.05
N PRO A 101 -25.53 34.98 -0.09
CA PRO A 101 -26.39 35.85 -0.91
C PRO A 101 -26.38 35.56 -2.41
N ASP A 102 -25.24 35.10 -2.93
CA ASP A 102 -25.03 34.79 -4.35
C ASP A 102 -25.43 33.35 -4.72
N LYS A 103 -25.75 32.51 -3.73
CA LYS A 103 -26.04 31.08 -3.87
C LYS A 103 -24.90 30.31 -4.55
N ILE A 104 -23.64 30.70 -4.30
CA ILE A 104 -22.46 30.11 -4.94
C ILE A 104 -21.79 29.07 -4.04
N ILE A 105 -21.38 27.94 -4.60
CA ILE A 105 -20.63 26.90 -3.89
C ILE A 105 -19.18 27.34 -3.61
N ARG A 106 -18.80 27.34 -2.32
CA ARG A 106 -17.47 27.74 -1.80
C ARG A 106 -16.76 26.60 -1.05
N LYS A 107 -15.49 26.80 -0.69
CA LYS A 107 -14.66 25.81 0.05
C LYS A 107 -15.20 25.47 1.43
N GLU A 108 -15.82 26.43 2.12
CA GLU A 108 -16.45 26.20 3.43
C GLU A 108 -17.55 25.13 3.37
N HIS A 109 -18.36 25.10 2.30
CA HIS A 109 -19.44 24.13 2.13
C HIS A 109 -18.92 22.70 2.07
N LEU A 110 -17.78 22.46 1.39
CA LEU A 110 -17.14 21.14 1.40
C LEU A 110 -16.73 20.73 2.82
N THR A 111 -16.22 21.69 3.62
CA THR A 111 -15.80 21.42 4.99
C THR A 111 -17.00 21.00 5.86
N ILE A 112 -18.15 21.65 5.69
CA ILE A 112 -19.40 21.32 6.38
C ILE A 112 -19.92 19.95 5.96
N LEU A 113 -20.06 19.69 4.65
CA LEU A 113 -20.46 18.38 4.12
C LEU A 113 -19.55 17.26 4.64
N CYS A 114 -18.24 17.50 4.65
CA CYS A 114 -17.27 16.54 5.18
C CYS A 114 -17.43 16.32 6.68
N LYS A 115 -17.76 17.36 7.46
CA LYS A 115 -18.02 17.24 8.90
C LYS A 115 -19.29 16.42 9.15
N ASP A 116 -20.33 16.63 8.34
CA ASP A 116 -21.61 15.95 8.48
C ASP A 116 -21.54 14.49 8.03
N ALA A 117 -20.81 14.20 6.95
CA ALA A 117 -20.60 12.83 6.50
C ALA A 117 -19.88 11.95 7.55
N LYS A 118 -18.94 12.53 8.32
CA LYS A 118 -18.23 11.85 9.41
C LYS A 118 -19.15 11.36 10.53
N ARG A 119 -20.35 11.94 10.68
CA ARG A 119 -21.31 11.61 11.73
C ARG A 119 -21.85 10.18 11.64
N VAL A 120 -21.71 9.51 10.49
CA VAL A 120 -22.05 8.08 10.33
C VAL A 120 -21.22 7.15 11.24
N VAL A 121 -20.13 7.68 11.82
CA VAL A 121 -19.21 6.97 12.73
C VAL A 121 -19.45 7.36 14.19
N PHE A 122 -20.59 7.96 14.54
CA PHE A 122 -20.94 8.30 15.94
C PHE A 122 -21.25 7.09 16.85
N GLU A 123 -20.80 5.89 16.48
CA GLU A 123 -20.87 4.73 17.37
C GLU A 123 -19.63 4.73 18.28
N ASP A 124 -19.83 4.50 19.59
CA ASP A 124 -18.76 4.55 20.60
C ASP A 124 -17.61 3.54 20.35
N ASN A 125 -17.87 2.50 19.57
CA ASN A 125 -16.91 1.45 19.25
C ASN A 125 -16.06 1.75 18.01
N LEU A 126 -16.25 2.88 17.32
CA LEU A 126 -15.51 3.23 16.10
C LEU A 126 -14.70 4.52 16.26
N VAL A 127 -13.62 4.59 15.47
CA VAL A 127 -12.75 5.75 15.31
C VAL A 127 -12.68 6.08 13.83
N PHE A 128 -12.97 7.33 13.48
CA PHE A 128 -12.81 7.83 12.11
C PHE A 128 -11.34 7.71 11.67
N ALA A 129 -11.09 7.06 10.54
CA ALA A 129 -9.76 6.94 9.95
C ALA A 129 -9.59 7.87 8.75
N ASN A 130 -10.49 7.79 7.76
CA ASN A 130 -10.42 8.59 6.54
C ASN A 130 -11.80 8.70 5.88
N MET A 131 -11.94 9.56 4.87
CA MET A 131 -13.13 9.63 4.04
C MET A 131 -12.78 10.05 2.62
N LYS A 132 -13.51 9.48 1.66
CA LYS A 132 -13.36 9.81 0.25
C LYS A 132 -14.74 10.09 -0.38
N PRO A 133 -15.03 11.36 -0.69
CA PRO A 133 -16.16 11.71 -1.53
C PRO A 133 -16.00 11.10 -2.93
N TYR A 134 -17.10 10.58 -3.48
CA TYR A 134 -17.11 10.01 -4.83
C TYR A 134 -18.17 10.62 -5.74
N GLU A 135 -19.14 11.35 -5.18
CA GLU A 135 -20.17 12.03 -5.94
C GLU A 135 -20.63 13.30 -5.22
N PHE A 136 -20.82 14.37 -5.99
CA PHE A 136 -21.46 15.62 -5.57
C PHE A 136 -22.68 15.87 -6.44
N ARG A 137 -23.79 16.32 -5.86
CA ARG A 137 -25.01 16.67 -6.61
C ARG A 137 -25.43 18.10 -6.34
N ILE A 138 -25.80 18.82 -7.40
CA ILE A 138 -26.42 20.15 -7.30
C ILE A 138 -27.93 19.98 -7.49
N ASN A 139 -28.72 20.55 -6.58
CA ASN A 139 -30.20 20.56 -6.61
C ASN A 139 -30.79 19.17 -6.92
N ASN A 140 -30.12 18.11 -6.43
CA ASN A 140 -30.44 16.69 -6.66
C ASN A 140 -30.56 16.25 -8.13
N SER A 141 -30.10 17.04 -9.10
CA SER A 141 -30.24 16.74 -10.54
C SER A 141 -28.90 16.47 -11.21
N GLN A 142 -27.95 17.40 -11.08
CA GLN A 142 -26.66 17.33 -11.77
C GLN A 142 -25.61 16.66 -10.87
N SER A 143 -24.93 15.63 -11.39
CA SER A 143 -23.91 14.87 -10.66
C SER A 143 -22.50 15.20 -11.15
N PHE A 144 -21.58 15.38 -10.21
CA PHE A 144 -20.19 15.75 -10.43
C PHE A 144 -19.25 14.83 -9.64
N ALA A 145 -18.12 14.48 -10.23
CA ALA A 145 -17.10 13.68 -9.54
C ALA A 145 -16.27 14.52 -8.53
N ASN A 146 -16.17 15.83 -8.77
CA ASN A 146 -15.46 16.78 -7.91
C ASN A 146 -16.43 17.87 -7.46
N MET A 147 -16.12 18.53 -6.34
CA MET A 147 -16.93 19.65 -5.84
C MET A 147 -16.99 20.75 -6.91
N PRO A 148 -18.20 21.14 -7.37
CA PRO A 148 -18.38 22.14 -8.42
C PRO A 148 -18.27 23.56 -7.85
N TYR A 149 -17.06 23.96 -7.46
CA TYR A 149 -16.80 25.31 -6.93
C TYR A 149 -17.21 26.40 -7.93
N GLY A 150 -17.82 27.47 -7.43
CA GLY A 150 -18.29 28.59 -8.27
C GLY A 150 -19.64 28.35 -8.95
N ALA A 151 -20.18 27.13 -8.92
CA ALA A 151 -21.52 26.87 -9.44
C ALA A 151 -22.60 27.46 -8.53
N LYS A 152 -23.68 27.96 -9.15
CA LYS A 152 -24.87 28.45 -8.44
C LYS A 152 -25.76 27.26 -8.08
N ALA A 153 -26.14 27.15 -6.81
CA ALA A 153 -26.92 26.04 -6.28
C ALA A 153 -27.73 26.49 -5.07
N GLU A 154 -28.92 25.92 -4.88
CA GLU A 154 -29.69 26.06 -3.64
C GLU A 154 -29.34 24.95 -2.66
N LEU A 155 -29.07 23.76 -3.19
CA LEU A 155 -28.69 22.57 -2.45
C LEU A 155 -27.46 21.93 -3.08
N VAL A 156 -26.50 21.57 -2.24
CA VAL A 156 -25.41 20.68 -2.60
C VAL A 156 -25.46 19.43 -1.74
N SER A 157 -25.34 18.27 -2.36
CA SER A 157 -25.29 16.97 -1.69
C SER A 157 -23.95 16.28 -2.01
N MET A 158 -23.46 15.46 -1.10
CA MET A 158 -22.22 14.69 -1.23
C MET A 158 -22.44 13.27 -0.76
N ASN A 159 -22.05 12.31 -1.62
CA ASN A 159 -21.90 10.92 -1.24
C ASN A 159 -20.42 10.58 -1.05
N ALA A 160 -20.11 9.90 0.04
CA ALA A 160 -18.76 9.57 0.43
C ALA A 160 -18.66 8.17 1.07
N LYS A 161 -17.50 7.54 0.87
CA LYS A 161 -17.08 6.37 1.63
C LYS A 161 -16.35 6.85 2.88
N VAL A 162 -16.84 6.47 4.05
CA VAL A 162 -16.23 6.79 5.35
C VAL A 162 -15.55 5.52 5.89
N TYR A 163 -14.26 5.63 6.15
CA TYR A 163 -13.44 4.57 6.72
C TYR A 163 -13.34 4.76 8.23
N ALA A 164 -13.73 3.74 8.96
CA ALA A 164 -13.64 3.69 10.41
C ALA A 164 -12.80 2.48 10.85
N ALA A 165 -12.12 2.60 11.98
CA ALA A 165 -11.43 1.49 12.64
C ALA A 165 -12.09 1.21 13.99
N GLU A 166 -12.07 -0.06 14.41
CA GLU A 166 -12.55 -0.44 15.74
C GLU A 166 -11.72 0.23 16.85
N ARG A 167 -12.40 0.87 17.80
CA ARG A 167 -11.79 1.68 18.84
C ARG A 167 -10.85 0.88 19.73
N HIS A 168 -11.25 -0.33 20.13
CA HIS A 168 -10.40 -1.19 20.97
C HIS A 168 -9.06 -1.52 20.30
N VAL A 169 -9.07 -1.76 18.98
CA VAL A 169 -7.84 -1.97 18.20
C VAL A 169 -6.98 -0.72 18.22
N VAL A 170 -7.56 0.44 17.87
CA VAL A 170 -6.85 1.73 17.87
C VAL A 170 -6.24 2.05 19.25
N ASP A 171 -7.01 1.85 20.32
CA ASP A 171 -6.57 2.08 21.68
C ASP A 171 -5.43 1.14 22.10
N SER A 172 -5.46 -0.12 21.67
CA SER A 172 -4.38 -1.08 21.95
C SER A 172 -3.05 -0.64 21.30
N PHE A 173 -3.09 -0.12 20.08
CA PHE A 173 -1.92 0.45 19.40
C PHE A 173 -1.46 1.76 20.05
N ASN A 174 -2.40 2.66 20.39
CA ASN A 174 -2.08 3.93 21.05
C ASN A 174 -1.39 3.71 22.41
N LYS A 175 -1.76 2.67 23.17
CA LYS A 175 -1.06 2.30 24.42
C LYS A 175 0.42 2.00 24.18
N VAL A 176 0.75 1.28 23.11
CA VAL A 176 2.13 0.98 22.71
C VAL A 176 2.87 2.24 22.24
N LEU A 177 2.23 3.11 21.48
CA LEU A 177 2.89 4.34 21.02
C LEU A 177 3.14 5.31 22.17
N LYS A 178 2.21 5.41 23.12
CA LYS A 178 2.34 6.25 24.31
C LYS A 178 3.48 5.79 25.22
N SER A 179 3.66 4.49 25.42
CA SER A 179 4.78 3.95 26.22
C SER A 179 6.15 4.20 25.57
N LEU A 180 6.17 4.42 24.25
CA LEU A 180 7.36 4.75 23.47
C LEU A 180 7.55 6.25 23.23
N GLU A 181 6.67 7.09 23.78
CA GLU A 181 6.67 8.56 23.56
C GLU A 181 6.60 8.94 22.07
N LEU A 182 5.88 8.15 21.25
CA LEU A 182 5.73 8.37 19.83
C LEU A 182 4.39 9.01 19.50
N GLU A 183 4.43 10.05 18.66
CA GLU A 183 3.24 10.63 18.05
C GLU A 183 2.83 9.86 16.78
N THR A 184 1.53 9.64 16.60
CA THR A 184 1.00 9.15 15.32
C THR A 184 0.93 10.28 14.30
N ILE A 185 1.59 10.13 13.14
CA ILE A 185 1.47 11.07 12.01
C ILE A 185 0.15 10.82 11.28
N THR A 186 -0.05 9.57 10.88
CA THR A 186 -1.23 9.11 10.14
C THR A 186 -1.41 7.62 10.37
N ALA A 187 -2.63 7.13 10.21
CA ALA A 187 -2.93 5.71 10.28
C ALA A 187 -3.84 5.30 9.11
N SER A 188 -3.73 4.04 8.68
CA SER A 188 -4.52 3.50 7.57
C SER A 188 -4.59 1.98 7.70
N SER A 189 -5.53 1.35 6.99
CA SER A 189 -5.61 -0.10 6.89
C SER A 189 -4.52 -0.68 5.99
N GLN A 190 -4.11 -1.92 6.30
CA GLN A 190 -3.17 -2.70 5.52
C GLN A 190 -3.58 -2.78 4.05
N MET A 191 -4.83 -3.17 3.76
CA MET A 191 -5.37 -3.24 2.39
C MET A 191 -5.19 -1.95 1.59
N PHE A 192 -5.49 -0.79 2.19
CA PHE A 192 -5.31 0.49 1.50
C PHE A 192 -3.83 0.79 1.21
N THR A 193 -2.94 0.52 2.19
CA THR A 193 -1.51 0.76 2.00
C THR A 193 -0.88 -0.18 0.97
N LEU A 194 -1.28 -1.46 0.96
CA LEU A 194 -0.86 -2.42 -0.07
C LEU A 194 -1.28 -1.92 -1.45
N ALA A 195 -2.55 -1.54 -1.61
CA ALA A 195 -3.07 -1.03 -2.87
C ALA A 195 -2.35 0.25 -3.33
N LYS A 196 -2.01 1.14 -2.39
CA LYS A 196 -1.25 2.35 -2.71
C LYS A 196 0.14 2.05 -3.27
N GLN A 197 0.76 0.96 -2.82
CA GLN A 197 2.05 0.49 -3.32
C GLN A 197 1.91 -0.25 -4.67
N CYS A 198 0.88 -1.09 -4.82
CA CYS A 198 0.62 -1.85 -6.03
C CYS A 198 0.22 -0.97 -7.22
N GLY A 199 -0.69 -0.01 -6.99
CA GLY A 199 -1.26 0.83 -8.05
C GLY A 199 -0.46 2.10 -8.34
N ASP A 200 0.87 2.07 -8.47
CA ASP A 200 1.68 3.30 -8.56
C ASP A 200 1.14 4.36 -9.57
N GLY A 201 1.23 5.63 -9.17
CA GLY A 201 0.83 6.80 -9.96
C GLY A 201 -0.57 6.72 -10.62
N LEU A 202 -0.58 6.75 -11.95
CA LEU A 202 -1.78 6.80 -12.80
C LEU A 202 -2.66 5.54 -12.66
N ASN A 203 -2.09 4.41 -12.24
CA ASN A 203 -2.83 3.15 -12.10
C ASN A 203 -3.75 3.11 -10.88
N PHE A 204 -3.44 3.86 -9.80
CA PHE A 204 -4.30 3.88 -8.61
C PHE A 204 -5.68 4.49 -8.88
N ARG A 205 -5.80 5.28 -9.95
CA ARG A 205 -7.07 5.85 -10.42
C ARG A 205 -7.92 4.82 -11.15
N ASN A 206 -7.29 3.82 -11.77
CA ASN A 206 -8.00 2.78 -12.49
C ASN A 206 -8.75 1.88 -11.50
N THR A 207 -9.74 1.17 -12.03
CA THR A 207 -10.44 0.16 -11.25
C THR A 207 -9.61 -1.12 -11.20
N PHE A 208 -9.44 -1.72 -10.03
CA PHE A 208 -8.71 -2.97 -9.86
C PHE A 208 -9.18 -3.73 -8.61
N ALA A 209 -8.91 -5.03 -8.59
CA ALA A 209 -9.01 -5.86 -7.39
C ALA A 209 -7.60 -6.14 -6.84
N LEU A 210 -7.45 -6.15 -5.53
CA LEU A 210 -6.22 -6.56 -4.84
C LEU A 210 -6.55 -7.75 -3.93
N ILE A 211 -5.87 -8.87 -4.14
CA ILE A 211 -5.93 -10.05 -3.29
C ILE A 211 -4.66 -10.08 -2.43
N ASN A 212 -4.85 -9.91 -1.12
CA ASN A 212 -3.80 -10.04 -0.12
C ASN A 212 -3.90 -11.42 0.56
N TRP A 213 -2.90 -12.25 0.32
CA TRP A 213 -2.77 -13.55 0.96
C TRP A 213 -2.06 -13.41 2.31
N ASP A 214 -2.84 -13.13 3.37
CA ASP A 214 -2.31 -12.97 4.72
C ASP A 214 -2.31 -14.30 5.50
N TRP A 215 -1.83 -14.25 6.74
CA TRP A 215 -1.60 -15.41 7.58
C TRP A 215 -2.88 -16.15 7.95
N ASP A 216 -3.91 -15.45 8.41
CA ASP A 216 -5.16 -16.05 8.90
C ASP A 216 -6.34 -15.91 7.92
N SER A 217 -6.25 -14.99 6.97
CA SER A 217 -7.32 -14.72 6.02
C SER A 217 -6.75 -14.23 4.70
N ILE A 218 -7.60 -14.29 3.67
CA ILE A 218 -7.30 -13.75 2.35
C ILE A 218 -8.29 -12.62 2.09
N ASP A 219 -7.75 -11.41 2.04
CA ASP A 219 -8.55 -10.20 1.87
C ASP A 219 -8.58 -9.81 0.40
N ILE A 220 -9.76 -9.45 -0.10
CA ILE A 220 -9.96 -8.93 -1.45
C ILE A 220 -10.48 -7.50 -1.35
N GLY A 221 -9.67 -6.54 -1.81
CA GLY A 221 -10.04 -5.13 -1.87
C GLY A 221 -10.42 -4.71 -3.29
N PHE A 222 -11.56 -4.05 -3.44
CA PHE A 222 -12.04 -3.50 -4.71
C PHE A 222 -11.80 -1.99 -4.73
N PHE A 223 -10.96 -1.54 -5.65
CA PHE A 223 -10.54 -0.15 -5.75
C PHE A 223 -11.06 0.49 -7.03
N SER A 224 -11.49 1.74 -6.93
CA SER A 224 -11.79 2.59 -8.07
C SER A 224 -11.51 4.05 -7.74
N ARG A 225 -10.91 4.81 -8.66
CA ARG A 225 -10.61 6.24 -8.47
C ARG A 225 -9.90 6.52 -7.13
N GLU A 226 -8.87 5.74 -6.82
CA GLU A 226 -8.08 5.86 -5.58
C GLU A 226 -8.86 5.58 -4.28
N THR A 227 -10.04 4.96 -4.39
CA THR A 227 -10.98 4.71 -3.29
C THR A 227 -11.12 3.21 -3.09
N LEU A 228 -10.97 2.73 -1.86
CA LEU A 228 -11.38 1.36 -1.51
C LEU A 228 -12.91 1.35 -1.40
N VAL A 229 -13.57 0.81 -2.42
CA VAL A 229 -15.04 0.83 -2.54
C VAL A 229 -15.65 -0.24 -1.64
N LYS A 230 -15.01 -1.42 -1.62
CA LYS A 230 -15.50 -2.60 -0.91
C LYS A 230 -14.34 -3.52 -0.55
N LYS A 231 -14.52 -4.29 0.52
CA LYS A 231 -13.65 -5.41 0.86
C LYS A 231 -14.46 -6.68 1.06
N GLU A 232 -13.87 -7.82 0.72
CA GLU A 232 -14.36 -9.16 1.02
C GLU A 232 -13.24 -9.93 1.72
N VAL A 233 -13.62 -10.91 2.54
CA VAL A 233 -12.66 -11.70 3.31
C VAL A 233 -13.01 -13.18 3.13
N ILE A 234 -12.00 -13.97 2.77
CA ILE A 234 -12.05 -15.42 2.85
C ILE A 234 -11.39 -15.80 4.19
N ASN A 235 -12.16 -16.38 5.11
CA ASN A 235 -11.69 -16.85 6.43
C ASN A 235 -10.88 -18.14 6.30
N PHE A 236 -9.80 -18.08 5.52
CA PHE A 236 -8.85 -19.13 5.24
C PHE A 236 -7.57 -18.46 4.75
N GLY A 237 -6.45 -18.66 5.44
CA GLY A 237 -5.19 -17.99 5.17
C GLY A 237 -4.03 -18.93 4.89
N ILE A 238 -2.81 -18.37 4.85
CA ILE A 238 -1.57 -19.14 4.65
C ILE A 238 -1.37 -20.18 5.76
N LYS A 239 -1.78 -19.87 6.99
CA LYS A 239 -1.72 -20.79 8.12
C LYS A 239 -2.50 -22.07 7.82
N ASP A 240 -3.73 -21.95 7.35
CA ASP A 240 -4.61 -23.10 7.07
C ASP A 240 -4.06 -23.94 5.90
N ILE A 241 -3.51 -23.29 4.87
CA ILE A 241 -2.82 -23.99 3.75
C ILE A 241 -1.66 -24.84 4.28
N ILE A 242 -0.82 -24.29 5.16
CA ILE A 242 0.30 -25.02 5.75
C ILE A 242 -0.20 -26.14 6.67
N GLU A 243 -1.23 -25.89 7.49
CA GLU A 243 -1.82 -26.88 8.39
C GLU A 243 -2.39 -28.07 7.59
N ASN A 244 -3.17 -27.80 6.55
CA ASN A 244 -3.74 -28.82 5.67
C ASN A 244 -2.65 -29.63 4.97
N LEU A 245 -1.63 -28.97 4.40
CA LEU A 245 -0.51 -29.68 3.80
C LEU A 245 0.26 -30.51 4.84
N SER A 246 0.48 -29.97 6.04
CA SER A 246 1.18 -30.68 7.10
C SER A 246 0.45 -31.96 7.52
N ALA A 247 -0.88 -31.91 7.60
CA ALA A 247 -1.73 -33.06 7.87
C ALA A 247 -1.63 -34.11 6.75
N LYS A 248 -1.76 -33.70 5.49
CA LYS A 248 -1.61 -34.59 4.31
C LYS A 248 -0.22 -35.24 4.23
N MET A 249 0.82 -34.54 4.66
CA MET A 249 2.20 -35.04 4.73
C MET A 249 2.51 -35.86 5.99
N TYR A 250 1.59 -35.95 6.96
CA TYR A 250 1.87 -36.43 8.31
C TYR A 250 3.11 -35.76 8.93
N SER A 251 3.30 -34.46 8.72
CA SER A 251 4.51 -33.71 9.13
C SER A 251 4.18 -32.62 10.17
N LYS A 252 5.23 -32.03 10.76
CA LYS A 252 5.06 -30.84 11.61
C LYS A 252 4.82 -29.60 10.72
N PHE A 253 4.09 -28.62 11.23
CA PHE A 253 3.83 -27.33 10.56
C PHE A 253 5.10 -26.71 9.94
N ASP A 254 6.19 -26.61 10.70
CA ASP A 254 7.46 -26.00 10.23
C ASP A 254 8.11 -26.77 9.07
N ILE A 255 7.85 -28.08 8.97
CA ILE A 255 8.31 -28.89 7.85
C ILE A 255 7.50 -28.49 6.61
N ALA A 256 6.16 -28.54 6.67
CA ALA A 256 5.31 -28.12 5.55
C ALA A 256 5.60 -26.68 5.07
N ASP A 257 5.77 -25.71 5.99
CA ASP A 257 6.16 -24.32 5.65
C ASP A 257 7.48 -24.28 4.86
N LYS A 258 8.47 -25.09 5.26
CA LYS A 258 9.75 -25.20 4.54
C LYS A 258 9.56 -25.76 3.13
N TYR A 259 8.70 -26.76 2.95
CA TYR A 259 8.47 -27.33 1.62
C TYR A 259 7.82 -26.33 0.68
N ILE A 260 6.74 -25.66 1.13
CA ILE A 260 6.00 -24.67 0.32
C ILE A 260 6.93 -23.55 -0.16
N PHE A 261 7.72 -22.95 0.73
CA PHE A 261 8.43 -21.71 0.43
C PHE A 261 9.91 -21.89 0.05
N LYS A 262 10.48 -23.09 0.17
CA LYS A 262 11.92 -23.31 -0.11
C LYS A 262 12.24 -24.48 -1.03
N LEU A 263 11.34 -25.45 -1.19
CA LEU A 263 11.65 -26.70 -1.89
C LEU A 263 10.77 -26.95 -3.10
N LEU A 264 9.49 -26.55 -3.06
CA LEU A 264 8.59 -26.70 -4.19
C LEU A 264 8.83 -25.59 -5.23
N ASP A 265 8.86 -26.00 -6.50
CA ASP A 265 9.02 -25.11 -7.64
C ASP A 265 7.99 -25.46 -8.72
N PHE A 266 7.00 -24.58 -8.90
CA PHE A 266 5.94 -24.70 -9.90
C PHE A 266 6.33 -24.15 -11.27
N SER A 267 7.52 -23.56 -11.42
CA SER A 267 8.00 -23.04 -12.71
C SER A 267 8.50 -24.15 -13.65
N SER A 268 8.80 -25.33 -13.10
CA SER A 268 9.45 -26.45 -13.77
C SER A 268 8.94 -27.79 -13.26
N ASN A 269 8.90 -28.79 -14.16
CA ASN A 269 8.52 -30.18 -13.85
C ASN A 269 9.73 -31.11 -13.73
N ARG A 270 10.96 -30.57 -13.79
CA ARG A 270 12.20 -31.37 -13.87
C ARG A 270 12.41 -32.29 -12.65
N LEU A 271 11.97 -31.86 -11.47
CA LEU A 271 12.18 -32.58 -10.21
C LEU A 271 10.94 -33.35 -9.74
N ASP A 272 9.89 -33.40 -10.56
CA ASP A 272 8.57 -33.91 -10.17
C ASP A 272 8.60 -35.35 -9.66
N ASN A 273 9.42 -36.20 -10.27
CA ASN A 273 9.54 -37.61 -9.91
C ASN A 273 10.51 -37.88 -8.75
N ASN A 274 11.23 -36.88 -8.26
CA ASN A 274 12.17 -37.04 -7.16
C ASN A 274 11.42 -37.20 -5.85
N VAL A 275 11.79 -38.21 -5.06
CA VAL A 275 11.31 -38.35 -3.69
C VAL A 275 11.87 -37.19 -2.87
N MET A 276 10.99 -36.34 -2.35
CA MET A 276 11.37 -35.18 -1.56
C MET A 276 11.11 -35.34 -0.08
N TYR A 277 10.22 -36.26 0.31
CA TYR A 277 9.86 -36.48 1.70
C TYR A 277 9.69 -37.98 1.98
N ARG A 278 10.23 -38.41 3.12
CA ARG A 278 10.08 -39.78 3.63
C ARG A 278 9.78 -39.72 5.12
N LYS A 279 8.79 -40.49 5.56
CA LYS A 279 8.48 -40.66 6.97
C LYS A 279 8.10 -42.11 7.25
N TYR A 280 8.64 -42.68 8.32
CA TYR A 280 8.16 -43.96 8.81
C TYR A 280 6.87 -43.76 9.62
N ILE A 281 5.79 -44.42 9.20
CA ILE A 281 4.50 -44.41 9.90
C ILE A 281 4.42 -45.69 10.75
N ALA A 282 4.65 -45.54 12.05
CA ALA A 282 4.73 -46.67 12.98
C ALA A 282 3.42 -47.47 13.08
N SER A 283 2.27 -46.80 13.01
CA SER A 283 0.94 -47.45 13.06
C SER A 283 0.71 -48.39 11.87
N GLU A 284 1.28 -48.08 10.71
CA GLU A 284 1.12 -48.86 9.48
C GLU A 284 2.34 -49.75 9.16
N ARG A 285 3.42 -49.61 9.95
CA ARG A 285 4.72 -50.25 9.73
C ARG A 285 5.26 -50.05 8.29
N LYS A 286 5.00 -48.88 7.70
CA LYS A 286 5.39 -48.56 6.32
C LYS A 286 6.16 -47.24 6.23
N ILE A 287 7.02 -47.15 5.21
CA ILE A 287 7.65 -45.89 4.82
C ILE A 287 6.67 -45.17 3.89
N PHE A 288 6.22 -44.00 4.31
CA PHE A 288 5.46 -43.08 3.50
C PHE A 288 6.43 -42.18 2.75
N GLU A 289 6.42 -42.28 1.42
CA GLU A 289 7.27 -41.48 0.53
C GLU A 289 6.40 -40.57 -0.33
N LEU A 290 6.79 -39.30 -0.43
CA LEU A 290 6.16 -38.33 -1.33
C LEU A 290 7.20 -37.78 -2.30
N LYS A 291 6.84 -37.78 -3.57
CA LYS A 291 7.57 -37.10 -4.64
C LYS A 291 7.20 -35.62 -4.67
N ALA A 292 7.99 -34.82 -5.38
CA ALA A 292 7.71 -33.40 -5.57
C ALA A 292 6.32 -33.18 -6.20
N ILE A 293 5.93 -34.01 -7.18
CA ILE A 293 4.63 -33.92 -7.84
C ILE A 293 3.46 -34.16 -6.88
N ASP A 294 3.60 -35.11 -5.96
CA ASP A 294 2.55 -35.42 -4.98
C ASP A 294 2.29 -34.21 -4.07
N LEU A 295 3.38 -33.60 -3.59
CA LEU A 295 3.32 -32.39 -2.77
C LEU A 295 2.76 -31.19 -3.53
N LYS A 296 3.13 -31.03 -4.81
CA LYS A 296 2.56 -29.99 -5.67
C LYS A 296 1.07 -30.16 -5.82
N HIS A 297 0.58 -31.36 -6.10
CA HIS A 297 -0.85 -31.64 -6.23
C HIS A 297 -1.61 -31.36 -4.93
N MET A 298 -1.10 -31.81 -3.79
CA MET A 298 -1.71 -31.54 -2.48
C MET A 298 -1.83 -30.04 -2.18
N LEU A 299 -0.81 -29.26 -2.54
CA LEU A 299 -0.82 -27.80 -2.37
C LEU A 299 -1.73 -27.10 -3.38
N LEU A 300 -1.75 -27.55 -4.65
CA LEU A 300 -2.62 -27.00 -5.68
C LEU A 300 -4.11 -27.16 -5.33
N GLU A 301 -4.49 -28.26 -4.70
CA GLU A 301 -5.86 -28.46 -4.22
C GLU A 301 -6.31 -27.30 -3.30
N GLU A 302 -5.47 -26.94 -2.33
CA GLU A 302 -5.75 -25.84 -1.39
C GLU A 302 -5.75 -24.47 -2.10
N LEU A 303 -4.75 -24.23 -2.95
CA LEU A 303 -4.62 -22.95 -3.65
C LEU A 303 -5.73 -22.72 -4.67
N ASN A 304 -6.11 -23.75 -5.42
CA ASN A 304 -7.18 -23.68 -6.41
C ASN A 304 -8.53 -23.39 -5.75
N ALA A 305 -8.80 -23.98 -4.58
CA ALA A 305 -10.04 -23.69 -3.85
C ALA A 305 -10.15 -22.20 -3.47
N VAL A 306 -9.04 -21.56 -3.10
CA VAL A 306 -9.02 -20.11 -2.84
C VAL A 306 -9.15 -19.30 -4.12
N ILE A 307 -8.45 -19.68 -5.19
CA ILE A 307 -8.52 -18.98 -6.48
C ILE A 307 -9.95 -18.99 -7.01
N ASP A 308 -10.60 -20.15 -7.01
CA ASP A 308 -11.97 -20.32 -7.48
C ASP A 308 -12.95 -19.45 -6.65
N LYS A 309 -12.79 -19.41 -5.32
CA LYS A 309 -13.58 -18.52 -4.45
C LYS A 309 -13.33 -17.04 -4.74
N SER A 310 -12.06 -16.67 -4.96
CA SER A 310 -11.67 -15.29 -5.28
C SER A 310 -12.27 -14.85 -6.61
N ASP A 311 -12.26 -15.72 -7.61
CA ASP A 311 -12.84 -15.47 -8.92
C ASP A 311 -14.36 -15.22 -8.84
N VAL A 312 -15.08 -15.98 -8.01
CA VAL A 312 -16.52 -15.77 -7.77
C VAL A 312 -16.77 -14.40 -7.13
N LEU A 313 -15.99 -14.04 -6.11
CA LEU A 313 -16.13 -12.74 -5.43
C LEU A 313 -15.81 -11.58 -6.37
N ILE A 314 -14.77 -11.72 -7.20
CA ILE A 314 -14.42 -10.71 -8.22
C ILE A 314 -15.51 -10.63 -9.28
N SER A 315 -16.03 -11.75 -9.77
CA SER A 315 -17.12 -11.77 -10.76
C SER A 315 -18.34 -11.02 -10.25
N ARG A 316 -18.72 -11.26 -8.99
CA ARG A 316 -19.87 -10.59 -8.36
C ARG A 316 -19.74 -9.07 -8.34
N GLU A 317 -18.54 -8.54 -8.09
CA GLU A 317 -18.32 -7.11 -7.94
C GLU A 317 -17.95 -6.40 -9.26
N MET A 318 -17.17 -7.06 -10.11
CA MET A 318 -16.56 -6.46 -11.29
C MET A 318 -17.25 -6.84 -12.62
N ASN A 319 -18.37 -7.59 -12.60
CA ASN A 319 -19.04 -8.09 -13.83
C ASN A 319 -19.28 -7.01 -14.90
N ASN A 320 -19.65 -5.81 -14.46
CA ASN A 320 -20.00 -4.70 -15.36
C ASN A 320 -18.81 -3.79 -15.70
N ILE A 321 -17.60 -4.13 -15.25
CA ILE A 321 -16.41 -3.30 -15.41
C ILE A 321 -15.53 -3.90 -16.51
N ARG A 322 -15.48 -3.22 -17.65
CA ARG A 322 -14.76 -3.72 -18.85
C ARG A 322 -13.24 -3.80 -18.65
N ASN A 323 -12.66 -2.83 -17.94
CA ASN A 323 -11.22 -2.68 -17.82
C ASN A 323 -10.83 -2.63 -16.34
N PHE A 324 -10.30 -3.74 -15.82
CA PHE A 324 -9.68 -3.78 -14.51
C PHE A 324 -8.52 -4.78 -14.50
N LYS A 325 -7.68 -4.70 -13.46
CA LYS A 325 -6.60 -5.65 -13.18
C LYS A 325 -6.83 -6.35 -11.85
N VAL A 326 -6.22 -7.52 -11.68
CA VAL A 326 -6.20 -8.25 -10.41
C VAL A 326 -4.76 -8.30 -9.91
N TYR A 327 -4.49 -7.72 -8.76
CA TYR A 327 -3.16 -7.74 -8.13
C TYR A 327 -3.13 -8.80 -7.04
N HIS A 328 -2.07 -9.60 -6.99
CA HIS A 328 -1.81 -10.53 -5.89
C HIS A 328 -0.59 -10.08 -5.08
N THR A 329 -0.72 -10.14 -3.75
CA THR A 329 0.37 -9.86 -2.80
C THR A 329 0.28 -10.77 -1.58
N GLY A 330 1.29 -10.76 -0.72
CA GLY A 330 1.37 -11.62 0.47
C GLY A 330 2.41 -12.73 0.33
N LYS A 331 2.69 -13.45 1.42
CA LYS A 331 3.81 -14.42 1.46
C LYS A 331 3.64 -15.55 0.44
N ILE A 332 2.40 -15.92 0.08
CA ILE A 332 2.14 -16.99 -0.89
C ILE A 332 2.80 -16.72 -2.25
N THR A 333 2.97 -15.45 -2.62
CA THR A 333 3.57 -15.08 -3.90
C THR A 333 5.08 -15.34 -3.94
N GLU A 334 5.69 -15.74 -2.82
CA GLU A 334 7.08 -16.19 -2.74
C GLU A 334 7.25 -17.66 -3.18
N ILE A 335 6.15 -18.40 -3.41
CA ILE A 335 6.22 -19.74 -4.01
C ILE A 335 6.84 -19.62 -5.41
N ALA A 336 7.89 -20.40 -5.68
CA ALA A 336 8.52 -20.42 -7.00
C ALA A 336 7.51 -20.92 -8.05
N GLY A 337 7.30 -20.14 -9.11
CA GLY A 337 6.32 -20.42 -10.15
C GLY A 337 4.86 -20.13 -9.77
N PHE A 338 4.60 -19.29 -8.76
CA PHE A 338 3.23 -18.92 -8.37
C PHE A 338 2.38 -18.39 -9.54
N GLU A 339 3.01 -17.72 -10.53
CA GLU A 339 2.34 -17.28 -11.75
C GLU A 339 1.74 -18.42 -12.57
N LYS A 340 2.34 -19.64 -12.51
CA LYS A 340 1.80 -20.83 -13.16
C LYS A 340 0.56 -21.34 -12.46
N ILE A 341 0.49 -21.19 -11.14
CA ILE A 341 -0.69 -21.55 -10.34
C ILE A 341 -1.87 -20.65 -10.70
N LEU A 342 -1.61 -19.34 -10.89
CA LEU A 342 -2.64 -18.37 -11.29
C LEU A 342 -3.25 -18.63 -12.67
N LEU A 343 -2.67 -19.50 -13.51
CA LEU A 343 -3.27 -19.89 -14.79
C LEU A 343 -4.61 -20.62 -14.63
N ARG A 344 -4.93 -21.12 -13.43
CA ARG A 344 -6.23 -21.68 -13.07
C ARG A 344 -7.34 -20.62 -13.07
N SER A 345 -7.02 -19.37 -12.72
CA SER A 345 -8.01 -18.30 -12.55
C SER A 345 -8.70 -17.94 -13.87
N ASN A 346 -9.99 -17.61 -13.79
CA ASN A 346 -10.76 -16.98 -14.86
C ASN A 346 -10.18 -15.62 -15.26
N TYR A 347 -9.42 -14.98 -14.36
CA TYR A 347 -8.76 -13.69 -14.56
C TYR A 347 -7.26 -13.79 -14.85
N LYS A 348 -6.75 -14.97 -15.22
CA LYS A 348 -5.31 -15.22 -15.47
C LYS A 348 -4.64 -14.19 -16.40
N ASN A 349 -5.34 -13.71 -17.42
CA ASN A 349 -4.79 -12.77 -18.41
C ASN A 349 -4.64 -11.34 -17.89
N ILE A 350 -5.31 -11.00 -16.79
CA ILE A 350 -5.31 -9.66 -16.16
C ILE A 350 -4.79 -9.71 -14.71
N SER A 351 -4.23 -10.86 -14.30
CA SER A 351 -3.68 -11.07 -12.97
C SER A 351 -2.18 -10.77 -12.95
N GLU A 352 -1.76 -9.95 -12.00
CA GLU A 352 -0.38 -9.52 -11.83
C GLU A 352 0.08 -9.81 -10.40
N ILE A 353 1.26 -10.42 -10.25
CA ILE A 353 1.92 -10.57 -8.94
C ILE A 353 2.71 -9.30 -8.66
N TYR A 354 2.41 -8.63 -7.56
CA TYR A 354 3.14 -7.43 -7.19
C TYR A 354 4.47 -7.75 -6.50
N TYR A 355 5.56 -7.22 -7.04
CA TYR A 355 6.86 -7.18 -6.39
C TYR A 355 7.30 -5.74 -6.19
N SER A 356 7.76 -5.40 -4.99
CA SER A 356 8.20 -4.05 -4.67
C SER A 356 9.53 -3.73 -5.37
N LEU A 357 9.52 -2.67 -6.18
CA LEU A 357 10.70 -2.12 -6.86
C LEU A 357 11.41 -1.04 -6.04
N VAL A 358 10.96 -0.78 -4.81
CA VAL A 358 11.55 0.26 -3.95
C VAL A 358 12.94 -0.20 -3.48
N THR A 359 13.96 0.63 -3.70
CA THR A 359 15.32 0.32 -3.26
C THR A 359 15.35 0.07 -1.76
N GLY A 360 15.96 -1.04 -1.35
CA GLY A 360 16.01 -1.45 0.05
C GLY A 360 14.73 -2.14 0.55
N ALA A 361 13.76 -2.43 -0.32
CA ALA A 361 12.47 -3.04 0.04
C ALA A 361 11.97 -4.03 -1.04
N SER A 362 12.84 -4.96 -1.47
CA SER A 362 12.49 -6.00 -2.45
C SER A 362 11.65 -7.15 -1.87
N GLN A 363 11.59 -7.29 -0.55
CA GLN A 363 10.84 -8.36 0.11
C GLN A 363 9.35 -8.03 0.19
N ILE A 364 8.49 -9.02 -0.07
CA ILE A 364 7.03 -8.82 -0.14
C ILE A 364 6.44 -8.23 1.15
N TRP A 365 7.01 -8.59 2.31
CA TRP A 365 6.53 -8.13 3.62
C TRP A 365 6.70 -6.62 3.85
N THR A 366 7.47 -5.93 3.00
CA THR A 366 7.69 -4.47 3.08
C THR A 366 6.71 -3.65 2.22
N THR A 367 5.84 -4.30 1.45
CA THR A 367 4.95 -3.66 0.48
C THR A 367 4.01 -2.63 1.11
N SER A 368 3.29 -3.04 2.17
CA SER A 368 2.39 -2.18 2.96
C SER A 368 3.14 -0.98 3.57
N LEU A 369 4.33 -1.23 4.14
CA LEU A 369 5.17 -0.19 4.74
C LEU A 369 5.56 0.87 3.71
N CYS A 370 5.99 0.46 2.51
CA CYS A 370 6.32 1.38 1.42
C CYS A 370 5.10 2.16 0.95
N GLY A 371 3.94 1.50 0.84
CA GLY A 371 2.68 2.14 0.47
C GLY A 371 2.25 3.22 1.46
N MET A 372 2.44 2.98 2.76
CA MET A 372 2.20 3.98 3.80
C MET A 372 3.15 5.17 3.70
N MET A 373 4.44 4.94 3.46
CA MET A 373 5.42 6.02 3.26
C MET A 373 5.07 6.86 2.02
N LYS A 374 4.71 6.23 0.90
CA LYS A 374 4.22 6.92 -0.30
C LYS A 374 2.94 7.70 -0.04
N HIS A 375 2.00 7.12 0.72
CA HIS A 375 0.76 7.78 1.09
C HIS A 375 1.04 9.07 1.89
N LEU A 376 1.87 8.99 2.93
CA LEU A 376 2.22 10.14 3.75
C LEU A 376 2.94 11.23 2.94
N HIS A 377 3.88 10.84 2.07
CA HIS A 377 4.56 11.79 1.18
C HIS A 377 3.57 12.57 0.31
N LEU A 378 2.60 11.88 -0.32
CA LEU A 378 1.59 12.52 -1.16
C LEU A 378 0.64 13.41 -0.35
N THR A 379 0.28 13.02 0.86
CA THR A 379 -0.52 13.85 1.77
C THR A 379 0.24 15.13 2.12
N ASN A 380 1.51 15.02 2.48
CA ASN A 380 2.37 16.16 2.83
C ASN A 380 2.50 17.20 1.71
N LYS A 381 2.53 16.79 0.43
CA LYS A 381 2.58 17.73 -0.71
C LYS A 381 1.45 18.76 -0.70
N ASN A 382 0.29 18.38 -0.17
CA ASN A 382 -0.90 19.21 -0.17
C ASN A 382 -1.07 20.02 1.13
N LEU A 383 -0.15 19.91 2.08
CA LEU A 383 -0.19 20.60 3.37
C LEU A 383 0.77 21.79 3.40
N LYS A 384 0.47 22.79 4.25
CA LYS A 384 1.36 23.94 4.49
C LYS A 384 2.66 23.54 5.18
N GLU A 385 2.64 22.46 5.95
CA GLU A 385 3.79 21.91 6.65
C GLU A 385 3.97 20.43 6.28
N ILE A 386 5.23 20.03 6.08
CA ILE A 386 5.62 18.64 5.84
C ILE A 386 5.94 18.02 7.21
N LYS A 387 5.04 17.18 7.70
CA LYS A 387 5.25 16.43 8.95
C LYS A 387 5.94 15.11 8.63
N THR A 388 7.18 14.95 9.12
CA THR A 388 8.00 13.74 8.96
C THR A 388 8.20 13.04 10.30
N SER A 389 8.82 11.87 10.29
CA SER A 389 9.08 11.07 11.50
C SER A 389 10.13 11.67 12.44
N THR A 390 10.99 12.55 11.93
CA THR A 390 12.07 13.19 12.70
C THR A 390 11.77 14.67 12.96
N GLU A 391 11.24 15.37 11.96
CA GLU A 391 11.12 16.84 11.94
C GLU A 391 9.81 17.31 11.29
N ILE A 392 9.51 18.60 11.43
CA ILE A 392 8.41 19.29 10.75
C ILE A 392 9.04 20.45 9.97
N TYR A 393 8.68 20.59 8.71
CA TYR A 393 9.23 21.63 7.83
C TYR A 393 8.10 22.46 7.23
N LEU A 394 8.37 23.73 6.92
CA LEU A 394 7.46 24.51 6.08
C LEU A 394 7.49 23.97 4.65
N ASN A 395 6.32 23.76 4.04
CA ASN A 395 6.22 23.29 2.67
C ASN A 395 6.43 24.46 1.69
N SER A 396 7.65 24.65 1.19
CA SER A 396 7.96 25.72 0.22
C SER A 396 7.22 25.59 -1.11
N GLU A 397 6.74 24.40 -1.46
CA GLU A 397 6.03 24.17 -2.73
C GLU A 397 4.54 24.51 -2.66
N HIS A 398 3.98 24.67 -1.44
CA HIS A 398 2.57 24.94 -1.23
C HIS A 398 2.18 26.34 -1.73
N PRO A 399 1.07 26.52 -2.47
CA PRO A 399 0.70 27.80 -3.10
C PRO A 399 0.63 28.98 -2.12
N ALA A 400 0.12 28.76 -0.91
CA ALA A 400 0.05 29.81 0.12
C ALA A 400 1.44 30.33 0.55
N ASN A 401 2.45 29.46 0.58
CA ASN A 401 3.79 29.80 1.05
C ASN A 401 4.65 30.40 -0.09
N ARG A 402 4.26 30.20 -1.36
CA ARG A 402 4.94 30.82 -2.52
C ARG A 402 4.73 32.33 -2.58
N VAL A 403 3.56 32.82 -2.16
CA VAL A 403 3.24 34.26 -2.17
C VAL A 403 4.05 35.01 -1.11
N GLU A 404 4.20 34.42 0.08
CA GLU A 404 5.04 34.98 1.16
C GLU A 404 6.54 34.97 0.79
N ALA A 405 7.02 33.92 0.11
CA ALA A 405 8.41 33.84 -0.33
C ALA A 405 8.77 34.86 -1.43
N GLN A 406 7.79 35.30 -2.25
CA GLN A 406 7.98 36.33 -3.26
C GLN A 406 7.90 37.76 -2.69
N GLN A 407 7.24 37.97 -1.54
CA GLN A 407 7.16 39.28 -0.88
C GLN A 407 8.41 39.65 -0.05
N MET A 408 9.36 38.73 0.14
CA MET A 408 10.61 38.99 0.88
C MET A 408 11.83 39.27 -0.02
N VAL A 409 11.63 39.69 -1.26
CA VAL A 409 12.69 40.27 -2.10
C VAL A 409 12.46 41.78 -2.19
N TYR A 410 12.97 42.53 -1.20
CA TYR A 410 13.14 43.97 -1.34
C TYR A 410 14.14 44.24 -2.49
N PRO A 411 13.79 45.03 -3.52
CA PRO A 411 14.80 45.53 -4.43
C PRO A 411 15.57 46.64 -3.70
N ASN A 412 16.81 46.33 -3.34
CA ASN A 412 17.77 47.31 -2.86
C ASN A 412 18.09 48.29 -4.00
N GLN A 413 17.80 49.57 -3.75
CA GLN A 413 18.48 50.79 -4.22
C GLN A 413 18.88 50.85 -5.71
N VAL A 414 18.04 51.51 -6.51
CA VAL A 414 18.45 52.10 -7.79
C VAL A 414 19.15 53.43 -7.51
N ARG A 415 20.43 53.52 -7.89
CA ARG A 415 21.18 54.78 -7.98
C ARG A 415 20.70 55.61 -9.18
N PRO A 416 20.68 56.95 -9.09
CA PRO A 416 20.29 57.80 -10.20
C PRO A 416 21.47 57.96 -11.17
N ASN A 417 21.22 57.79 -12.47
CA ASN A 417 22.09 58.34 -13.50
C ASN A 417 21.26 59.02 -14.58
N GLN A 418 21.68 60.24 -14.89
CA GLN A 418 21.07 61.20 -15.80
C GLN A 418 21.38 60.92 -17.28
N HIS A 419 20.49 61.42 -18.13
CA HIS A 419 20.62 61.78 -19.57
C HIS A 419 20.91 60.64 -20.57
N LEU A 420 20.12 60.46 -21.64
CA LEU A 420 19.93 61.39 -22.77
C LEU A 420 18.67 61.07 -23.60
N GLN A 421 18.22 62.08 -24.35
CA GLN A 421 16.99 62.17 -25.14
C GLN A 421 17.07 61.50 -26.53
N GLN A 422 15.88 61.47 -27.18
CA GLN A 422 15.57 61.33 -28.62
C GLN A 422 15.38 59.87 -29.09
N THR A 423 14.34 59.49 -29.85
CA THR A 423 13.29 60.22 -30.59
C THR A 423 12.11 59.28 -30.85
N GLN A 424 10.91 59.87 -31.02
CA GLN A 424 9.66 59.22 -31.42
C GLN A 424 9.73 58.61 -32.83
N GLN A 425 9.03 57.49 -33.06
CA GLN A 425 8.24 57.28 -34.28
C GLN A 425 7.09 56.28 -34.04
N PHE A 426 5.97 56.56 -34.70
CA PHE A 426 4.64 55.99 -34.53
C PHE A 426 4.34 54.85 -35.53
N ARG A 427 3.69 53.76 -35.01
CA ARG A 427 2.65 52.88 -35.63
C ARG A 427 3.01 51.97 -36.84
N PRO A 428 2.17 50.97 -37.22
CA PRO A 428 1.05 50.28 -36.52
C PRO A 428 1.06 48.72 -36.61
N ASN A 429 0.12 48.10 -35.89
CA ASN A 429 -0.46 46.75 -36.01
C ASN A 429 0.03 45.80 -37.12
N VAL A 430 0.47 44.59 -36.71
CA VAL A 430 0.33 43.37 -37.52
C VAL A 430 -0.14 42.19 -36.65
N GLN A 431 -1.30 41.69 -37.06
CA GLN A 431 -1.89 40.35 -36.99
C GLN A 431 -1.22 39.24 -36.17
N GLN A 432 -2.12 38.56 -35.43
CA GLN A 432 -2.10 37.15 -35.06
C GLN A 432 -1.30 36.27 -36.02
N ASN A 433 -0.35 35.51 -35.46
CA ASN A 433 -0.02 34.19 -35.95
C ASN A 433 0.25 33.27 -34.76
N TYR A 434 -0.60 32.25 -34.63
CA TYR A 434 -0.36 31.09 -33.78
C TYR A 434 0.80 30.30 -34.39
N GLN A 435 1.95 30.28 -33.71
CA GLN A 435 2.97 29.26 -33.92
C GLN A 435 3.29 28.57 -32.60
N GLN A 436 2.91 27.29 -32.58
CA GLN A 436 3.59 26.14 -32.01
C GLN A 436 4.53 26.39 -30.80
N SER A 437 4.11 25.86 -29.65
CA SER A 437 5.06 25.44 -28.61
C SER A 437 4.73 24.02 -28.14
N ASN A 438 5.53 23.10 -28.67
CA ASN A 438 6.08 21.88 -28.05
C ASN A 438 5.12 20.90 -27.36
N GLN A 439 4.82 19.85 -28.12
CA GLN A 439 4.65 18.48 -27.65
C GLN A 439 5.83 18.09 -26.74
N TYR A 440 5.53 17.72 -25.49
CA TYR A 440 6.37 16.82 -24.69
C TYR A 440 5.54 15.59 -24.34
N SER A 441 5.66 14.58 -25.19
CA SER A 441 5.26 13.20 -24.91
C SER A 441 6.39 12.55 -24.12
N PRO A 442 6.18 12.05 -22.88
CA PRO A 442 7.14 11.15 -22.28
C PRO A 442 7.00 9.80 -22.98
N GLN A 443 7.93 9.49 -23.89
CA GLN A 443 8.10 8.16 -24.45
C GLN A 443 8.33 7.16 -23.31
N MET A 444 7.51 6.12 -23.30
CA MET A 444 7.68 4.95 -22.47
C MET A 444 8.97 4.22 -22.87
N MET A 445 9.98 4.23 -22.02
CA MET A 445 11.03 3.21 -22.06
C MET A 445 10.50 1.94 -21.38
N VAL A 446 9.83 1.10 -22.17
CA VAL A 446 9.72 -0.33 -21.88
C VAL A 446 11.04 -0.94 -22.36
N GLN A 447 12.05 -0.96 -21.50
CA GLN A 447 13.27 -1.72 -21.78
C GLN A 447 13.08 -3.15 -21.29
N GLN A 448 12.90 -4.05 -22.25
CA GLN A 448 13.05 -5.49 -22.12
C GLN A 448 14.42 -5.80 -21.48
N ASN A 449 14.41 -6.33 -20.26
CA ASN A 449 15.57 -7.00 -19.66
C ASN A 449 15.22 -8.48 -19.40
N TYR A 450 14.91 -9.18 -20.49
CA TYR A 450 14.97 -10.64 -20.56
C TYR A 450 16.27 -11.00 -21.29
N GLN A 451 17.42 -10.86 -20.63
CA GLN A 451 18.72 -11.44 -21.03
C GLN A 451 19.81 -10.93 -20.08
N LYS A 452 19.88 -11.45 -18.85
CA LYS A 452 21.09 -11.36 -18.01
C LYS A 452 21.11 -12.34 -16.82
N ASN A 453 20.56 -13.54 -17.00
CA ASN A 453 20.63 -14.61 -15.99
C ASN A 453 21.42 -15.86 -16.42
N GLU A 454 22.04 -15.89 -17.62
CA GLU A 454 22.81 -17.08 -18.06
C GLU A 454 24.31 -17.08 -17.69
N ASN A 455 24.86 -15.97 -17.17
CA ASN A 455 26.31 -15.89 -16.92
C ASN A 455 26.76 -16.22 -15.48
N TYR A 456 25.86 -16.68 -14.60
CA TYR A 456 26.23 -17.12 -13.24
C TYR A 456 26.36 -18.63 -13.06
N LEU A 457 26.09 -19.43 -14.10
CA LEU A 457 26.13 -20.91 -14.04
C LEU A 457 27.36 -21.55 -14.73
N LYS A 458 28.29 -20.76 -15.28
CA LYS A 458 29.44 -21.31 -16.04
C LYS A 458 30.78 -21.41 -15.31
N ASN A 459 30.94 -20.87 -14.10
CA ASN A 459 32.23 -20.91 -13.38
C ASN A 459 32.14 -21.50 -11.96
N GLY A 460 31.36 -22.57 -11.78
CA GLY A 460 31.41 -23.41 -10.58
C GLY A 460 32.19 -24.69 -10.85
N ILE A 461 33.49 -24.69 -10.54
CA ILE A 461 34.36 -25.87 -10.62
C ILE A 461 33.82 -26.95 -9.66
N ILE A 462 33.40 -28.07 -10.23
CA ILE A 462 33.04 -29.30 -9.52
C ILE A 462 34.35 -30.05 -9.25
N ASN A 463 34.78 -30.13 -7.99
CA ASN A 463 35.76 -31.11 -7.53
C ASN A 463 35.03 -32.23 -6.77
N THR A 464 34.59 -33.24 -7.51
CA THR A 464 34.23 -34.55 -6.96
C THR A 464 35.50 -35.39 -6.84
N GLN A 465 36.03 -35.53 -5.62
CA GLN A 465 36.94 -36.62 -5.31
C GLN A 465 36.13 -37.89 -5.03
N THR A 466 36.17 -38.79 -6.01
CA THR A 466 35.93 -40.22 -5.84
C THR A 466 37.08 -40.82 -5.02
N ASN A 467 36.77 -41.46 -3.90
CA ASN A 467 37.64 -42.50 -3.34
C ASN A 467 36.91 -43.83 -3.41
N LYS A 468 37.45 -44.72 -4.24
CA LYS A 468 37.30 -46.18 -4.14
C LYS A 468 38.37 -46.68 -3.17
N GLN A 469 37.95 -47.31 -2.08
CA GLN A 469 38.28 -48.70 -1.73
C GLN A 469 37.34 -49.14 -0.61
#